data_AF-A0A6J2N4I7-F1
#
_entry.id   AF-A0A6J2N4I7-F1
#
_cell.length_a   1.000
_cell.length_b   1.000
_cell.length_c   1.000
_cell.angle_alpha   90.00
_cell.angle_beta   90.00
_cell.angle_gamma   90.00
#
_symmetry.space_group_name_H-M   'P 1'
#
loop_
_entity.id
_entity.type
_entity.pdbx_description
1 polymer ?
#
loop_
_entity_poly.entity_id
_entity_poly.type
_entity_poly.pdbx_seq_one_letter_code
_entity_poly.pdbx_strand_id
1 'polypeptide(L)'
;MGKFSGHIYPGLYLFSYGLHQATVVFKTRIVGDSLLNSSCPPGSKGRWARLWEISYGGWVKIVTGSLFTVYVVFCLDDGMVLMNRNVPPRFMYPKEWQHLTMFILLSLSGCADVTSKNLLPRRCVLLERGALVLTFHVLLMLFVSHVRDSTGVELQVHCLLIFVVFLLMLVLTVELWAPNAFALSLIETFLFLMMGSWLVQAGFILYRPVTGYPWQDNDTSDIMFVTTFFCWHTMTNALCLLGIYGISSFWHRRCSHNSKLTRSKLAPHCGSSEGPAYTLLPEVEHSEKDNQAQAHLLPESSP
;
A
#
# COMPACT_ATOMS: atom_id res chain seq x y z
N MET A 1 0.35 15.74 27.35
CA MET A 1 -0.94 15.06 27.16
C MET A 1 -1.04 14.52 25.73
N GLY A 2 -0.67 13.25 25.51
CA GLY A 2 -1.32 12.51 24.42
C GLY A 2 -2.81 12.48 24.78
N LYS A 3 -3.67 13.11 23.99
CA LYS A 3 -5.12 13.07 24.23
C LYS A 3 -5.68 11.84 23.51
N PHE A 4 -6.82 11.32 23.94
CA PHE A 4 -7.55 10.23 23.28
C PHE A 4 -7.59 10.39 21.74
N SER A 5 -7.88 11.61 21.28
CA SER A 5 -7.89 12.01 19.88
C SER A 5 -6.56 11.79 19.15
N GLY A 6 -5.42 12.03 19.82
CA GLY A 6 -4.08 11.86 19.25
C GLY A 6 -3.71 10.41 18.94
N HIS A 7 -4.42 9.44 19.51
CA HIS A 7 -4.23 8.00 19.22
C HIS A 7 -5.27 7.49 18.21
N ILE A 8 -6.54 7.87 18.41
CA ILE A 8 -7.66 7.39 17.60
C ILE A 8 -7.56 7.87 16.16
N TYR A 9 -7.36 9.17 15.91
CA TYR A 9 -7.41 9.67 14.53
C TYR A 9 -6.25 9.16 13.67
N PRO A 10 -4.97 9.17 14.12
CA PRO A 10 -3.90 8.54 13.37
C PRO A 10 -4.11 7.04 13.18
N GLY A 11 -4.64 6.35 14.21
CA GLY A 11 -4.98 4.93 14.12
C GLY A 11 -6.01 4.62 13.02
N LEU A 12 -7.11 5.37 12.97
CA LEU A 12 -8.14 5.23 11.94
C LEU A 12 -7.62 5.54 10.54
N TYR A 13 -6.80 6.58 10.41
CA TYR A 13 -6.14 6.92 9.13
C TYR A 13 -5.27 5.77 8.63
N LEU A 14 -4.40 5.21 9.49
CA LEU A 14 -3.51 4.11 9.12
C LEU A 14 -4.27 2.81 8.83
N PHE A 15 -5.33 2.52 9.60
CA PHE A 15 -6.16 1.34 9.38
C PHE A 15 -6.93 1.41 8.06
N SER A 16 -7.55 2.56 7.76
CA SER A 16 -8.23 2.77 6.47
C SER A 16 -7.27 2.74 5.28
N TYR A 17 -6.06 3.30 5.45
CA TYR A 17 -4.99 3.18 4.48
C TYR A 17 -4.59 1.71 4.22
N GLY A 18 -4.42 0.91 5.28
CA GLY A 18 -4.13 -0.52 5.18
C GLY A 18 -5.23 -1.29 4.44
N LEU A 19 -6.51 -1.02 4.72
CA LEU A 19 -7.66 -1.61 4.03
C LEU A 19 -7.66 -1.29 2.52
N HIS A 20 -7.39 -0.02 2.19
CA HIS A 20 -7.27 0.42 0.81
C HIS A 20 -6.12 -0.28 0.09
N GLN A 21 -4.94 -0.34 0.72
CA GLN A 21 -3.76 -1.03 0.18
C GLN A 21 -4.03 -2.51 -0.06
N ALA A 22 -4.67 -3.20 0.89
CA ALA A 22 -5.04 -4.61 0.74
C ALA A 22 -5.87 -4.86 -0.53
N THR A 23 -6.87 -4.00 -0.76
CA THR A 23 -7.75 -4.09 -1.93
C THR A 23 -6.97 -3.89 -3.23
N VAL A 24 -6.05 -2.92 -3.27
CA VAL A 24 -5.20 -2.64 -4.43
C VAL A 24 -4.26 -3.82 -4.71
N VAL A 25 -3.54 -4.29 -3.69
CA VAL A 25 -2.56 -5.39 -3.77
C VAL A 25 -3.21 -6.69 -4.23
N PHE A 26 -4.39 -7.05 -3.71
CA PHE A 26 -5.08 -8.27 -4.14
C PHE A 26 -5.67 -8.13 -5.54
N LYS A 27 -6.22 -6.97 -5.89
CA LYS A 27 -6.73 -6.75 -7.25
C LYS A 27 -5.63 -6.82 -8.30
N THR A 28 -4.45 -6.24 -8.04
CA THR A 28 -3.31 -6.33 -8.96
C THR A 28 -2.80 -7.77 -9.07
N ARG A 29 -2.74 -8.51 -7.96
CA ARG A 29 -2.35 -9.93 -7.96
C ARG A 29 -3.32 -10.80 -8.77
N ILE A 30 -4.62 -10.70 -8.51
CA ILE A 30 -5.64 -11.51 -9.17
C ILE A 30 -5.69 -11.22 -10.68
N VAL A 31 -5.62 -9.94 -11.06
CA VAL A 31 -5.57 -9.55 -12.49
C VAL A 31 -4.27 -10.03 -13.15
N GLY A 32 -3.14 -9.90 -12.45
CA GLY A 32 -1.85 -10.41 -12.92
C GLY A 32 -1.87 -11.93 -13.18
N ASP A 33 -2.37 -12.70 -12.23
CA ASP A 33 -2.54 -14.15 -12.37
C ASP A 33 -3.51 -14.50 -13.51
N SER A 34 -4.59 -13.72 -13.71
CA SER A 34 -5.53 -13.93 -14.81
C SER A 34 -4.93 -13.62 -16.19
N LEU A 35 -4.04 -12.64 -16.30
CA LEU A 35 -3.34 -12.30 -17.56
C LEU A 35 -2.27 -13.34 -17.89
N LEU A 36 -1.58 -13.87 -16.88
CA LEU A 36 -0.65 -14.99 -17.07
C LEU A 36 -1.37 -16.25 -17.58
N ASN A 37 -2.62 -16.44 -17.17
CA ASN A 37 -3.48 -17.54 -17.59
C ASN A 37 -4.31 -17.25 -18.87
N SER A 38 -4.25 -16.04 -19.43
CA SER A 38 -5.05 -15.63 -20.60
C SER A 38 -4.22 -14.74 -21.51
N SER A 39 -3.83 -15.24 -22.69
CA SER A 39 -2.94 -14.61 -23.68
C SER A 39 -3.43 -13.29 -24.33
N CYS A 40 -4.36 -12.56 -23.72
CA CYS A 40 -4.88 -11.30 -24.25
C CYS A 40 -4.26 -10.10 -23.51
N PRO A 41 -3.85 -9.04 -24.24
CA PRO A 41 -3.24 -7.88 -23.62
C PRO A 41 -4.27 -7.12 -22.74
N PRO A 42 -3.82 -6.48 -21.65
CA PRO A 42 -4.71 -5.74 -20.76
C PRO A 42 -5.30 -4.54 -21.51
N GLY A 43 -6.64 -4.46 -21.53
CA GLY A 43 -7.35 -3.27 -21.99
C GLY A 43 -6.84 -2.04 -21.22
N SER A 44 -6.48 -0.99 -21.95
CA SER A 44 -5.87 0.21 -21.41
C SER A 44 -6.75 0.81 -20.30
N LYS A 45 -6.25 0.82 -19.06
CA LYS A 45 -6.85 1.65 -18.01
C LYS A 45 -6.74 3.10 -18.47
N GLY A 46 -7.89 3.75 -18.65
CA GLY A 46 -7.98 5.12 -19.16
C GLY A 46 -7.16 6.11 -18.34
N ARG A 47 -6.64 7.16 -19.00
CA ARG A 47 -5.91 8.30 -18.42
C ARG A 47 -6.54 8.81 -17.11
N TRP A 48 -7.88 8.77 -17.01
CA TRP A 48 -8.66 9.21 -15.87
C TRP A 48 -8.51 8.38 -14.60
N ALA A 49 -8.38 7.05 -14.70
CA ALA A 49 -8.13 6.20 -13.52
C ALA A 49 -6.72 6.43 -12.98
N ARG A 50 -5.75 6.64 -13.87
CA ARG A 50 -4.37 7.01 -13.52
C ARG A 50 -4.31 8.41 -12.91
N LEU A 51 -5.07 9.38 -13.43
CA LEU A 51 -5.14 10.75 -12.90
C LEU A 51 -5.88 10.85 -11.55
N TRP A 52 -6.88 10.00 -11.29
CA TRP A 52 -7.60 9.96 -10.00
C TRP A 52 -6.80 9.24 -8.90
N GLU A 53 -6.00 8.25 -9.28
CA GLU A 53 -5.04 7.54 -8.41
C GLU A 53 -3.77 8.38 -8.11
N ILE A 54 -3.56 9.44 -8.90
CA ILE A 54 -2.48 10.41 -8.76
C ILE A 54 -3.04 11.63 -7.99
N SER A 55 -2.26 12.18 -7.06
CA SER A 55 -2.60 13.36 -6.23
C SER A 55 -3.43 13.12 -4.96
N TYR A 56 -4.57 12.40 -4.97
CA TYR A 56 -5.47 12.37 -3.79
C TYR A 56 -4.77 11.93 -2.49
N GLY A 57 -3.99 10.84 -2.52
CA GLY A 57 -3.29 10.35 -1.33
C GLY A 57 -2.25 11.33 -0.76
N GLY A 58 -1.54 12.07 -1.62
CA GLY A 58 -0.57 13.08 -1.21
C GLY A 58 -1.24 14.28 -0.56
N TRP A 59 -2.33 14.78 -1.18
CA TRP A 59 -3.13 15.87 -0.60
C TRP A 59 -3.76 15.48 0.73
N VAL A 60 -4.28 14.26 0.86
CA VAL A 60 -4.81 13.75 2.13
C VAL A 60 -3.73 13.79 3.22
N LYS A 61 -2.51 13.32 2.94
CA LYS A 61 -1.40 13.40 3.91
C LYS A 61 -1.09 14.85 4.32
N ILE A 62 -1.01 15.77 3.35
CA ILE A 62 -0.74 17.20 3.61
C ILE A 62 -1.84 17.80 4.49
N VAL A 63 -3.11 17.60 4.12
CA VAL A 63 -4.25 18.16 4.85
C VAL A 63 -4.33 17.58 6.25
N THR A 64 -4.25 16.25 6.38
CA THR A 64 -4.29 15.56 7.67
C THR A 64 -3.12 15.97 8.57
N GLY A 65 -1.87 15.96 8.07
CA GLY A 65 -0.70 16.37 8.85
C GLY A 65 -0.76 17.84 9.27
N SER A 66 -1.23 18.73 8.39
CA SER A 66 -1.36 20.16 8.69
C SER A 66 -2.45 20.43 9.71
N LEU A 67 -3.60 19.77 9.60
CA LEU A 67 -4.69 19.86 10.59
C LEU A 67 -4.23 19.38 11.98
N PHE A 68 -3.49 18.28 12.07
CA PHE A 68 -2.96 17.83 13.36
C PHE A 68 -1.85 18.73 13.91
N THR A 69 -1.00 19.29 13.04
CA THR A 69 0.01 20.27 13.43
C THR A 69 -0.66 21.50 14.07
N VAL A 70 -1.69 22.04 13.40
CA VAL A 70 -2.51 23.14 13.93
C VAL A 70 -3.16 22.74 15.25
N TYR A 71 -3.81 21.57 15.30
CA TYR A 71 -4.44 21.07 16.51
C TYR A 71 -3.48 21.03 17.71
N VAL A 72 -2.28 20.47 17.55
CA VAL A 72 -1.29 20.41 18.65
C VAL A 72 -0.87 21.80 19.12
N VAL A 73 -0.64 22.72 18.19
CA VAL A 73 -0.21 24.08 18.53
C VAL A 73 -1.31 24.86 19.27
N PHE A 74 -2.56 24.74 18.82
CA PHE A 74 -3.69 25.51 19.37
C PHE A 74 -4.36 24.86 20.60
N CYS A 75 -4.20 23.56 20.82
CA CYS A 75 -4.77 22.87 21.99
C CYS A 75 -3.90 22.92 23.25
N LEU A 76 -2.84 23.74 23.25
CA LEU A 76 -2.04 24.05 24.41
C LEU A 76 -2.42 25.43 24.93
N ASP A 77 -2.97 25.47 26.14
CA ASP A 77 -3.49 26.69 26.76
C ASP A 77 -2.40 27.77 26.95
N ASP A 78 -1.13 27.36 27.11
CA ASP A 78 0.05 28.24 27.26
C ASP A 78 0.83 28.47 25.95
N GLY A 79 0.36 27.91 24.83
CA GLY A 79 1.09 27.87 23.55
C GLY A 79 2.30 26.91 23.56
N MET A 80 2.88 26.64 22.38
CA MET A 80 4.06 25.77 22.23
C MET A 80 5.34 26.49 22.70
N VAL A 81 5.52 26.67 24.01
CA VAL A 81 6.76 27.19 24.59
C VAL A 81 7.83 26.10 24.55
N LEU A 82 8.98 26.39 23.93
CA LEU A 82 10.07 25.41 23.80
C LEU A 82 10.82 25.17 25.12
N MET A 83 11.18 26.26 25.80
CA MET A 83 12.02 26.20 26.99
C MET A 83 11.61 27.26 27.98
N ASN A 84 11.49 26.86 29.25
CA ASN A 84 11.38 27.80 30.34
C ASN A 84 12.80 28.22 30.78
N ARG A 85 13.04 29.53 30.82
CA ARG A 85 14.32 30.14 31.22
C ARG A 85 14.47 30.33 32.73
N ASN A 86 13.45 29.99 33.52
CA ASN A 86 13.54 29.94 34.98
C ASN A 86 14.63 28.94 35.41
N VAL A 87 15.27 29.17 36.55
CA VAL A 87 16.41 28.35 37.00
C VAL A 87 15.90 27.15 37.81
N PRO A 88 16.30 25.89 37.48
CA PRO A 88 17.12 25.49 36.34
C PRO A 88 16.31 25.46 35.02
N PRO A 89 16.92 25.83 33.87
CA PRO A 89 16.24 25.86 32.59
C PRO A 89 15.79 24.45 32.17
N ARG A 90 14.58 24.33 31.62
CA ARG A 90 13.99 23.04 31.22
C ARG A 90 13.18 23.17 29.93
N PHE A 91 13.29 22.16 29.07
CA PHE A 91 12.41 22.01 27.92
C PHE A 91 10.99 21.70 28.39
N MET A 92 10.02 22.39 27.80
CA MET A 92 8.61 22.24 28.13
C MET A 92 7.91 21.40 27.08
N TYR A 93 6.91 20.63 27.49
CA TYR A 93 6.03 19.85 26.62
C TYR A 93 6.76 18.90 25.63
N PRO A 94 7.74 18.08 26.08
CA PRO A 94 8.54 17.25 25.17
C PRO A 94 7.68 16.25 24.37
N LYS A 95 6.63 15.68 24.96
CA LYS A 95 5.71 14.77 24.27
C LYS A 95 4.96 15.49 23.15
N GLU A 96 4.56 16.75 23.36
CA GLU A 96 3.86 17.58 22.36
C GLU A 96 4.77 17.95 21.19
N TRP A 97 6.03 18.31 21.46
CA TRP A 97 7.04 18.54 20.41
C TRP A 97 7.30 17.30 19.56
N GLN A 98 7.29 16.11 20.18
CA GLN A 98 7.38 14.85 19.44
C GLN A 98 6.17 14.65 18.51
N HIS A 99 4.93 14.83 19.01
CA HIS A 99 3.73 14.72 18.18
C HIS A 99 3.72 15.76 17.04
N LEU A 100 4.10 17.01 17.33
CA LEU A 100 4.24 18.06 16.32
C LEU A 100 5.20 17.62 15.20
N THR A 101 6.35 17.04 15.56
CA THR A 101 7.33 16.52 14.61
C THR A 101 6.75 15.39 13.77
N MET A 102 6.02 14.45 14.38
CA MET A 102 5.34 13.37 13.65
C MET A 102 4.35 13.90 12.61
N PHE A 103 3.56 14.91 12.96
CA PHE A 103 2.55 15.50 12.06
C PHE A 103 3.18 16.33 10.93
N ILE A 104 4.26 17.06 11.22
CA ILE A 104 5.05 17.75 10.18
C ILE A 104 5.64 16.74 9.19
N LEU A 105 6.18 15.61 9.66
CA LEU A 105 6.70 14.55 8.79
C LEU A 105 5.63 13.94 7.89
N LEU A 106 4.41 13.77 8.39
CA LEU A 106 3.27 13.32 7.57
C LEU A 106 2.97 14.32 6.45
N SER A 107 2.93 15.62 6.76
CA SER A 107 2.75 16.67 5.75
C SER A 107 3.87 16.68 4.72
N LEU A 108 5.13 16.59 5.15
CA LEU A 108 6.29 16.54 4.26
C LEU A 108 6.30 15.31 3.36
N SER A 109 5.90 14.13 3.87
CA SER A 109 5.70 12.93 3.06
C SER A 109 4.64 13.15 1.99
N GLY A 110 3.53 13.82 2.34
CA GLY A 110 2.50 14.22 1.38
C GLY A 110 2.99 15.21 0.33
N CYS A 111 3.81 16.19 0.72
CA CYS A 111 4.46 17.11 -0.20
C CYS A 111 5.38 16.38 -1.18
N ALA A 112 6.19 15.41 -0.71
CA ALA A 112 7.02 14.59 -1.58
C ALA A 112 6.19 13.80 -2.60
N ASP A 113 5.04 13.25 -2.17
CA ASP A 113 4.08 12.58 -3.06
C ASP A 113 3.52 13.52 -4.14
N VAL A 114 3.08 14.72 -3.75
CA VAL A 114 2.50 15.71 -4.67
C VAL A 114 3.58 16.25 -5.63
N THR A 115 4.76 16.58 -5.13
CA THR A 115 5.89 17.08 -5.94
C THR A 115 6.32 16.05 -6.98
N SER A 116 6.50 14.79 -6.56
CA SER A 116 6.83 13.70 -7.49
C SER A 116 5.81 13.57 -8.61
N LYS A 117 4.52 13.64 -8.27
CA LYS A 117 3.44 13.28 -9.18
C LYS A 117 2.92 14.42 -10.06
N ASN A 118 2.97 15.66 -9.58
CA ASN A 118 2.32 16.81 -10.22
C ASN A 118 3.29 17.92 -10.62
N LEU A 119 4.42 18.09 -9.90
CA LEU A 119 5.33 19.21 -10.13
C LEU A 119 6.55 18.83 -10.96
N LEU A 120 7.05 17.60 -10.81
CA LEU A 120 8.19 17.13 -11.60
C LEU A 120 7.76 16.72 -13.03
N PRO A 121 8.60 16.99 -14.06
CA PRO A 121 8.31 16.58 -15.44
C PRO A 121 8.13 15.06 -15.61
N ARG A 122 8.75 14.27 -14.73
CA ARG A 122 8.62 12.82 -14.67
C ARG A 122 8.45 12.38 -13.22
N ARG A 123 7.53 11.43 -13.00
CA ARG A 123 7.27 10.86 -11.67
C ARG A 123 8.54 10.26 -11.06
N CYS A 124 8.89 10.70 -9.85
CA CYS A 124 10.05 10.25 -9.10
C CYS A 124 9.62 9.31 -7.95
N VAL A 125 9.46 8.03 -8.26
CA VAL A 125 9.02 7.01 -7.28
C VAL A 125 10.02 6.89 -6.11
N LEU A 126 11.31 7.11 -6.36
CA LEU A 126 12.34 7.10 -5.33
C LEU A 126 12.13 8.19 -4.28
N LEU A 127 11.68 9.39 -4.68
CA LEU A 127 11.36 10.47 -3.76
C LEU A 127 10.16 10.11 -2.88
N GLU A 128 9.11 9.53 -3.47
CA GLU A 128 7.91 9.10 -2.74
C GLU A 128 8.25 8.04 -1.67
N ARG A 129 8.97 6.98 -2.08
CA ARG A 129 9.34 5.87 -1.20
C ARG A 129 10.40 6.30 -0.18
N GLY A 130 11.41 7.07 -0.60
CA GLY A 130 12.46 7.59 0.27
C GLY A 130 11.92 8.50 1.36
N ALA A 131 10.98 9.40 1.02
CA ALA A 131 10.31 10.25 2.01
C ALA A 131 9.51 9.41 3.02
N LEU A 132 8.77 8.39 2.55
CA LEU A 132 8.02 7.48 3.44
C LEU A 132 8.95 6.72 4.39
N VAL A 133 10.05 6.15 3.88
CA VAL A 133 11.06 5.44 4.68
C VAL A 133 11.65 6.37 5.73
N LEU A 134 12.03 7.59 5.35
CA LEU A 134 12.55 8.60 6.27
C LEU A 134 11.54 8.94 7.37
N THR A 135 10.26 9.13 7.01
CA THR A 135 9.18 9.35 7.98
C THR A 135 9.15 8.25 9.04
N PHE A 136 9.21 6.97 8.63
CA PHE A 136 9.15 5.85 9.57
C PHE A 136 10.43 5.69 10.41
N HIS A 137 11.60 6.05 9.88
CA HIS A 137 12.84 6.09 10.68
C HIS A 137 12.75 7.12 11.81
N VAL A 138 12.35 8.35 11.48
CA VAL A 138 12.21 9.40 12.50
C VAL A 138 11.07 9.07 13.47
N LEU A 139 9.96 8.53 12.98
CA LEU A 139 8.85 8.09 13.81
C LEU A 139 9.28 7.05 14.87
N LEU A 140 10.08 6.05 14.46
CA LEU A 140 10.64 5.07 15.38
C LEU A 140 11.53 5.72 16.44
N MET A 141 12.45 6.60 16.03
CA MET A 141 13.33 7.32 16.97
C MET A 141 12.51 8.12 18.00
N LEU A 142 11.47 8.83 17.55
CA LEU A 142 10.58 9.58 18.42
C LEU A 142 9.86 8.65 19.41
N PHE A 143 9.28 7.54 18.95
CA PHE A 143 8.60 6.60 19.85
C PHE A 143 9.53 5.97 20.89
N VAL A 144 10.74 5.58 20.53
CA VAL A 144 11.73 5.05 21.49
C VAL A 144 12.05 6.07 22.58
N SER A 145 12.15 7.36 22.22
CA SER A 145 12.32 8.43 23.21
C SER A 145 11.03 8.73 23.99
N HIS A 146 9.85 8.53 23.38
CA HIS A 146 8.54 8.82 23.95
C HIS A 146 8.22 7.97 25.19
N VAL A 147 8.62 6.71 25.16
CA VAL A 147 8.31 5.72 26.21
C VAL A 147 9.23 5.78 27.42
N ARG A 148 10.27 6.63 27.39
CA ARG A 148 11.31 6.63 28.44
C ARG A 148 10.77 6.97 29.83
N ASP A 149 9.72 7.78 29.88
CA ASP A 149 9.05 8.18 31.13
C ASP A 149 7.77 7.39 31.42
N SER A 150 7.47 6.35 30.62
CA SER A 150 6.25 5.55 30.73
C SER A 150 6.52 4.27 31.54
N THR A 151 5.52 3.81 32.29
CA THR A 151 5.58 2.57 33.11
C THR A 151 4.36 1.69 32.88
N GLY A 152 4.40 0.45 33.37
CA GLY A 152 3.23 -0.44 33.44
C GLY A 152 2.52 -0.69 32.10
N VAL A 153 1.23 -0.39 32.07
CA VAL A 153 0.35 -0.59 30.92
C VAL A 153 0.69 0.38 29.79
N GLU A 154 0.96 1.65 30.10
CA GLU A 154 1.37 2.64 29.08
C GLU A 154 2.64 2.19 28.36
N LEU A 155 3.64 1.72 29.11
CA LEU A 155 4.88 1.21 28.56
C LEU A 155 4.62 0.01 27.64
N GLN A 156 3.87 -1.00 28.11
CA GLN A 156 3.61 -2.22 27.34
C GLN A 156 2.86 -1.91 26.03
N VAL A 157 1.85 -1.04 26.08
CA VAL A 157 1.09 -0.62 24.89
C VAL A 157 2.00 0.00 23.84
N HIS A 158 2.88 0.91 24.27
CA HIS A 158 3.80 1.59 23.35
C HIS A 158 4.95 0.69 22.89
N CYS A 159 5.46 -0.23 23.72
CA CYS A 159 6.46 -1.20 23.30
C CYS A 159 5.96 -2.10 22.16
N LEU A 160 4.72 -2.56 22.24
CA LEU A 160 4.07 -3.33 21.17
C LEU A 160 3.89 -2.48 19.90
N LEU A 161 3.57 -1.18 20.05
CA LEU A 161 3.52 -0.25 18.90
C LEU A 161 4.91 -0.05 18.27
N ILE A 162 5.95 0.16 19.07
CA ILE A 162 7.34 0.29 18.62
C ILE A 162 7.76 -0.95 17.83
N PHE A 163 7.40 -2.14 18.31
CA PHE A 163 7.68 -3.38 17.60
C PHE A 163 7.08 -3.39 16.19
N VAL A 164 5.81 -3.00 16.03
CA VAL A 164 5.16 -2.92 14.70
C VAL A 164 5.81 -1.85 13.83
N VAL A 165 6.10 -0.66 14.39
CA VAL A 165 6.75 0.44 13.65
C VAL A 165 8.15 0.05 13.18
N PHE A 166 8.91 -0.68 14.01
CA PHE A 166 10.22 -1.19 13.66
C PHE A 166 10.14 -2.18 12.49
N LEU A 167 9.24 -3.17 12.56
CA LEU A 167 9.04 -4.12 11.47
C LEU A 167 8.60 -3.42 10.17
N LEU A 168 7.71 -2.43 10.27
CA LEU A 168 7.24 -1.68 9.10
C LEU A 168 8.37 -0.86 8.49
N MET A 169 9.19 -0.20 9.31
CA MET A 169 10.39 0.51 8.86
C MET A 169 11.35 -0.43 8.12
N LEU A 170 11.59 -1.64 8.63
CA LEU A 170 12.43 -2.63 7.96
C LEU A 170 11.86 -3.02 6.60
N VAL A 171 10.57 -3.34 6.54
CA VAL A 171 9.91 -3.73 5.28
C VAL A 171 10.00 -2.61 4.24
N LEU A 172 9.67 -1.37 4.62
CA LEU A 172 9.76 -0.21 3.73
C LEU A 172 11.20 0.02 3.23
N THR A 173 12.20 -0.23 4.07
CA THR A 173 13.61 -0.11 3.69
C THR A 173 14.03 -1.19 2.69
N VAL A 174 13.60 -2.45 2.92
CA VAL A 174 13.86 -3.55 1.99
C VAL A 174 13.16 -3.33 0.65
N GLU A 175 11.95 -2.75 0.66
CA GLU A 175 11.21 -2.43 -0.57
C GLU A 175 11.93 -1.41 -1.48
N LEU A 176 12.85 -0.58 -0.95
CA LEU A 176 13.68 0.29 -1.79
C LEU A 176 14.56 -0.50 -2.76
N TRP A 177 14.98 -1.70 -2.35
CA TRP A 177 15.83 -2.59 -3.15
C TRP A 177 15.00 -3.60 -3.95
N ALA A 178 13.85 -4.03 -3.41
CA ALA A 178 12.99 -5.05 -4.00
C ALA A 178 11.51 -4.59 -4.15
N PRO A 179 11.21 -3.55 -4.95
CA PRO A 179 9.89 -2.90 -4.98
C PRO A 179 8.76 -3.73 -5.60
N ASN A 180 9.07 -4.87 -6.24
CA ASN A 180 8.10 -5.70 -6.96
C ASN A 180 7.75 -7.02 -6.22
N ALA A 181 8.26 -7.21 -5.00
CA ALA A 181 8.00 -8.42 -4.24
C ALA A 181 6.60 -8.37 -3.60
N PHE A 182 5.67 -9.18 -4.12
CA PHE A 182 4.30 -9.27 -3.59
C PHE A 182 4.24 -9.55 -2.09
N ALA A 183 5.16 -10.40 -1.58
CA ALA A 183 5.24 -10.72 -0.17
C ALA A 183 5.55 -9.48 0.69
N LEU A 184 6.44 -8.58 0.24
CA LEU A 184 6.75 -7.36 0.97
C LEU A 184 5.55 -6.43 1.03
N SER A 185 4.85 -6.23 -0.08
CA SER A 185 3.65 -5.38 -0.10
C SER A 185 2.51 -5.96 0.75
N LEU A 186 2.39 -7.29 0.84
CA LEU A 186 1.43 -7.94 1.72
C LEU A 186 1.78 -7.73 3.20
N ILE A 187 3.06 -7.89 3.56
CA ILE A 187 3.56 -7.66 4.93
C ILE A 187 3.43 -6.18 5.29
N GLU A 188 3.80 -5.26 4.40
CA GLU A 188 3.61 -3.80 4.55
C GLU A 188 2.15 -3.49 4.89
N THR A 189 1.23 -4.01 4.08
CA THR A 189 -0.21 -3.83 4.26
C THR A 189 -0.69 -4.36 5.61
N PHE A 190 -0.25 -5.57 6.00
CA PHE A 190 -0.58 -6.17 7.29
C PHE A 190 -0.08 -5.31 8.46
N LEU A 191 1.15 -4.81 8.37
CA LEU A 191 1.75 -3.99 9.42
C LEU A 191 1.07 -2.62 9.54
N PHE A 192 0.61 -2.01 8.44
CA PHE A 192 -0.22 -0.79 8.49
C PHE A 192 -1.57 -1.04 9.19
N LEU A 193 -2.24 -2.16 8.88
CA LEU A 193 -3.48 -2.55 9.58
C LEU A 193 -3.21 -2.79 11.07
N MET A 194 -2.12 -3.48 11.40
CA MET A 194 -1.73 -3.75 12.77
C MET A 194 -1.44 -2.47 13.54
N MET A 195 -0.64 -1.58 12.97
CA MET A 195 -0.30 -0.28 13.57
C MET A 195 -1.56 0.58 13.78
N GLY A 196 -2.42 0.69 12.76
CA GLY A 196 -3.64 1.49 12.83
C GLY A 196 -4.64 0.97 13.86
N SER A 197 -4.96 -0.32 13.80
CA SER A 197 -5.90 -0.94 14.74
C SER A 197 -5.38 -0.93 16.17
N TRP A 198 -4.07 -1.12 16.38
CA TRP A 198 -3.47 -1.05 17.71
C TRP A 198 -3.45 0.37 18.28
N LEU A 199 -3.17 1.40 17.47
CA LEU A 199 -3.26 2.79 17.89
C LEU A 199 -4.68 3.16 18.34
N VAL A 200 -5.71 2.67 17.65
CA VAL A 200 -7.11 2.86 18.09
C VAL A 200 -7.35 2.21 19.45
N GLN A 201 -6.95 0.94 19.61
CA GLN A 201 -7.08 0.21 20.88
C GLN A 201 -6.30 0.88 22.02
N ALA A 202 -5.09 1.36 21.75
CA ALA A 202 -4.25 2.10 22.68
C ALA A 202 -4.96 3.36 23.20
N GLY A 203 -5.67 4.08 22.33
CA GLY A 203 -6.50 5.22 22.74
C GLY A 203 -7.56 4.83 23.78
N PHE A 204 -8.24 3.70 23.58
CA PHE A 204 -9.22 3.21 24.56
C PHE A 204 -8.57 2.72 25.85
N ILE A 205 -7.48 1.96 25.77
CA ILE A 205 -6.78 1.46 26.97
C ILE A 205 -6.30 2.63 27.85
N LEU A 206 -5.66 3.64 27.25
CA LEU A 206 -4.99 4.70 28.01
C LEU A 206 -5.89 5.84 28.46
N TYR A 207 -7.02 6.09 27.77
CA TYR A 207 -7.82 7.30 28.05
C TYR A 207 -9.30 7.06 28.28
N ARG A 208 -9.90 6.02 27.69
CA ARG A 208 -11.34 5.73 27.80
C ARG A 208 -11.58 4.22 27.76
N PRO A 209 -11.35 3.49 28.87
CA PRO A 209 -11.55 2.05 28.88
C PRO A 209 -13.00 1.72 28.56
N VAL A 210 -13.22 0.88 27.55
CA VAL A 210 -14.58 0.51 27.07
C VAL A 210 -15.40 -0.17 28.16
N THR A 211 -14.73 -0.92 29.04
CA THR A 211 -15.35 -1.64 30.17
C THR A 211 -15.65 -0.75 31.36
N GLY A 212 -15.16 0.50 31.38
CA GLY A 212 -15.18 1.37 32.56
C GLY A 212 -14.20 0.96 33.67
N TYR A 213 -13.49 -0.18 33.53
CA TYR A 213 -12.46 -0.60 34.46
C TYR A 213 -11.16 0.20 34.21
N PRO A 214 -10.62 0.91 35.21
CA PRO A 214 -9.37 1.64 35.05
C PRO A 214 -8.18 0.66 35.05
N TRP A 215 -7.39 0.70 33.98
CA TRP A 215 -6.15 -0.07 33.86
C TRP A 215 -5.14 0.35 34.93
N GLN A 216 -4.52 -0.63 35.59
CA GLN A 216 -3.57 -0.44 36.69
C GLN A 216 -2.15 -0.78 36.24
N ASP A 217 -1.24 0.21 36.30
CA ASP A 217 0.15 0.04 35.85
C ASP A 217 0.95 -1.00 36.65
N ASN A 218 0.54 -1.28 37.89
CA ASN A 218 1.22 -2.23 38.77
C ASN A 218 0.59 -3.63 38.75
N ASP A 219 -0.51 -3.83 38.01
CA ASP A 219 -1.15 -5.13 37.91
C ASP A 219 -0.55 -5.94 36.74
N THR A 220 0.05 -7.08 37.07
CA THR A 220 0.62 -8.00 36.08
C THR A 220 -0.46 -8.57 35.16
N SER A 221 -1.68 -8.78 35.68
CA SER A 221 -2.82 -9.26 34.89
C SER A 221 -3.15 -8.29 33.75
N ASP A 222 -3.24 -7.00 34.07
CA ASP A 222 -3.54 -5.95 33.09
C ASP A 222 -2.49 -5.91 31.98
N ILE A 223 -1.20 -5.96 32.32
CA ILE A 223 -0.09 -6.01 31.35
C ILE A 223 -0.17 -7.26 30.46
N MET A 224 -0.53 -8.42 31.02
CA MET A 224 -0.72 -9.65 30.26
C MET A 224 -1.91 -9.57 29.30
N PHE A 225 -3.01 -8.95 29.73
CA PHE A 225 -4.19 -8.75 28.88
C PHE A 225 -3.92 -7.79 27.72
N VAL A 226 -3.10 -6.75 27.90
CA VAL A 226 -2.65 -5.87 26.80
C VAL A 226 -2.02 -6.69 25.67
N THR A 227 -1.10 -7.60 26.01
CA THR A 227 -0.44 -8.48 25.03
C THR A 227 -1.44 -9.45 24.39
N THR A 228 -2.39 -9.96 25.19
CA THR A 228 -3.46 -10.84 24.69
C THR A 228 -4.33 -10.13 23.65
N PHE A 229 -4.73 -8.89 23.90
CA PHE A 229 -5.46 -8.07 22.94
C PHE A 229 -4.65 -7.82 21.67
N PHE A 230 -3.34 -7.54 21.80
CA PHE A 230 -2.46 -7.41 20.65
C PHE A 230 -2.43 -8.68 19.77
N CYS A 231 -2.39 -9.87 20.39
CA CYS A 231 -2.50 -11.14 19.66
C CYS A 231 -3.86 -11.29 18.95
N TRP A 232 -4.97 -10.89 19.59
CA TRP A 232 -6.29 -10.91 18.95
C TRP A 232 -6.36 -9.97 17.74
N HIS A 233 -5.75 -8.79 17.83
CA HIS A 233 -5.62 -7.88 16.68
C HIS A 233 -4.80 -8.51 15.55
N THR A 234 -3.70 -9.20 15.87
CA THR A 234 -2.88 -9.92 14.89
C THR A 234 -3.71 -10.96 14.13
N MET A 235 -4.45 -11.80 14.84
CA MET A 235 -5.32 -12.82 14.25
C MET A 235 -6.45 -12.19 13.43
N THR A 236 -7.11 -11.15 13.95
CA THR A 236 -8.24 -10.48 13.30
C THR A 236 -7.79 -9.76 12.02
N ASN A 237 -6.64 -9.09 12.02
CA ASN A 237 -6.10 -8.42 10.84
C ASN A 237 -5.68 -9.43 9.76
N ALA A 238 -5.14 -10.60 10.15
CA ALA A 238 -4.83 -11.67 9.20
C ALA A 238 -6.10 -12.25 8.56
N LEU A 239 -7.14 -12.50 9.36
CA LEU A 239 -8.46 -12.92 8.86
C LEU A 239 -9.11 -11.84 7.97
N CYS A 240 -8.95 -10.57 8.32
CA CYS A 240 -9.42 -9.45 7.50
C CYS A 240 -8.77 -9.46 6.11
N LEU A 241 -7.45 -9.61 6.03
CA LEU A 241 -6.74 -9.73 4.75
C LEU A 241 -7.21 -10.94 3.94
N LEU A 242 -7.36 -12.10 4.58
CA LEU A 242 -7.88 -13.30 3.92
C LEU A 242 -9.30 -13.08 3.38
N GLY A 243 -10.16 -12.40 4.14
CA GLY A 243 -11.51 -12.02 3.73
C GLY A 243 -11.51 -11.10 2.52
N ILE A 244 -10.68 -10.04 2.52
CA ILE A 244 -10.57 -9.10 1.39
C ILE A 244 -10.07 -9.82 0.14
N TYR A 245 -9.10 -10.72 0.27
CA TYR A 245 -8.62 -11.54 -0.84
C TYR A 245 -9.73 -12.44 -1.39
N GLY A 246 -10.46 -13.14 -0.51
CA GLY A 246 -11.58 -14.01 -0.88
C GLY A 246 -12.69 -13.25 -1.61
N ILE A 247 -13.10 -12.10 -1.09
CA ILE A 247 -14.11 -11.23 -1.72
C ILE A 247 -13.61 -10.72 -3.08
N SER A 248 -12.36 -10.25 -3.16
CA SER A 248 -11.77 -9.75 -4.41
C SER A 248 -11.70 -10.84 -5.49
N SER A 249 -11.33 -12.06 -5.10
CA SER A 249 -11.27 -13.22 -5.99
C SER A 249 -12.66 -13.64 -6.47
N PHE A 250 -13.63 -13.70 -5.56
CA PHE A 250 -15.02 -14.00 -5.90
C PHE A 250 -15.61 -12.96 -6.87
N TRP A 251 -15.42 -11.67 -6.58
CA TRP A 251 -15.88 -10.58 -7.44
C TRP A 251 -15.24 -10.67 -8.84
N HIS A 252 -13.92 -10.89 -8.90
CA HIS A 252 -13.21 -11.05 -10.17
C HIS A 252 -13.74 -12.23 -10.99
N ARG A 253 -13.95 -13.41 -10.37
CA ARG A 253 -14.52 -14.58 -11.05
C ARG A 253 -15.92 -14.30 -11.60
N ARG A 254 -16.79 -13.64 -10.82
CA ARG A 254 -18.15 -13.27 -11.25
C ARG A 254 -18.15 -12.28 -12.41
N CYS A 255 -17.33 -11.23 -12.35
CA CYS A 255 -17.19 -10.26 -13.44
C CYS A 255 -16.62 -10.89 -14.71
N SER A 256 -15.58 -11.73 -14.58
CA SER A 256 -14.99 -12.46 -15.71
C SER A 256 -16.02 -13.38 -16.38
N HIS A 257 -16.78 -14.15 -15.60
CA HIS A 257 -17.84 -15.01 -16.12
C HIS A 257 -18.92 -14.24 -16.88
N ASN A 258 -19.42 -13.13 -16.31
CA ASN A 258 -20.43 -12.30 -16.97
C ASN A 258 -19.92 -11.68 -18.28
N SER A 259 -18.65 -11.24 -18.31
CA SER A 259 -18.04 -10.70 -19.54
C SER A 259 -17.91 -11.75 -20.66
N LYS A 260 -17.60 -13.01 -20.31
CA LYS A 260 -17.52 -14.12 -21.26
C LYS A 260 -18.90 -14.48 -21.81
N LEU A 261 -19.93 -14.47 -20.97
CA LEU A 261 -21.31 -14.75 -21.37
C LEU A 261 -21.87 -13.66 -22.30
N THR A 262 -21.60 -12.38 -22.03
CA THR A 262 -22.01 -11.27 -22.91
C THR A 262 -21.26 -11.28 -24.24
N ARG A 263 -19.96 -11.61 -24.26
CA ARG A 263 -19.19 -11.76 -25.51
C ARG A 263 -19.70 -12.94 -26.36
N SER A 264 -20.06 -14.06 -25.73
CA SER A 264 -20.69 -15.20 -26.42
C SER A 264 -22.06 -14.85 -27.00
N LYS A 265 -22.86 -14.02 -26.30
CA LYS A 265 -24.18 -13.55 -26.78
C LYS A 265 -24.13 -12.48 -27.88
N LEU A 266 -23.04 -11.73 -28.01
CA LEU A 266 -22.83 -10.82 -29.17
C LEU A 266 -22.26 -11.54 -30.40
N ALA A 267 -21.69 -12.73 -30.24
CA ALA A 267 -21.11 -13.55 -31.32
C ALA A 267 -22.05 -14.52 -32.10
N PRO A 268 -23.40 -14.61 -31.95
CA PRO A 268 -24.21 -15.52 -32.76
C PRO A 268 -24.64 -14.98 -34.14
N HIS A 269 -24.30 -13.75 -34.52
CA HIS A 269 -24.68 -13.19 -35.83
C HIS A 269 -23.47 -12.94 -36.74
N CYS A 270 -22.74 -14.01 -37.02
CA CYS A 270 -22.05 -14.16 -38.29
C CYS A 270 -22.41 -15.54 -38.84
N GLY A 271 -23.68 -15.68 -39.23
CA GLY A 271 -24.17 -16.84 -39.96
C GLY A 271 -23.73 -16.73 -41.42
N SER A 272 -22.86 -17.65 -41.81
CA SER A 272 -22.85 -18.33 -43.12
C SER A 272 -23.40 -17.54 -44.32
N SER A 273 -22.50 -16.91 -45.08
CA SER A 273 -22.71 -16.76 -46.51
C SER A 273 -22.00 -17.93 -47.19
N GLU A 274 -22.74 -19.00 -47.46
CA GLU A 274 -22.35 -19.99 -48.47
C GLU A 274 -22.38 -19.29 -49.83
N GLY A 275 -21.21 -19.18 -50.47
CA GLY A 275 -21.09 -18.79 -51.87
C GLY A 275 -20.03 -19.71 -52.50
N PRO A 276 -20.38 -20.50 -53.53
CA PRO A 276 -19.46 -21.51 -54.02
C PRO A 276 -18.42 -20.89 -54.95
N ALA A 277 -17.15 -21.17 -54.66
CA ALA A 277 -16.03 -20.85 -55.55
C ALA A 277 -15.91 -21.94 -56.62
N TYR A 278 -16.38 -21.63 -57.83
CA TYR A 278 -15.95 -22.33 -59.04
C TYR A 278 -15.40 -21.29 -60.01
N THR A 279 -14.16 -21.47 -60.48
CA THR A 279 -13.79 -21.48 -61.90
C THR A 279 -12.32 -21.94 -61.96
N LEU A 280 -12.16 -23.22 -62.31
CA LEU A 280 -10.91 -23.79 -62.79
C LEU A 280 -10.59 -23.22 -64.18
N LEU A 281 -9.31 -22.90 -64.40
CA LEU A 281 -8.75 -22.50 -65.68
C LEU A 281 -8.86 -23.63 -66.72
N PRO A 282 -9.11 -23.34 -68.01
CA PRO A 282 -9.03 -24.33 -69.07
C PRO A 282 -7.58 -24.62 -69.48
N GLU A 283 -7.39 -25.86 -69.87
CA GLU A 283 -6.17 -26.57 -70.21
C GLU A 283 -5.84 -26.48 -71.73
N VAL A 284 -4.59 -26.86 -72.07
CA VAL A 284 -4.14 -27.58 -73.28
C VAL A 284 -3.21 -26.84 -74.28
N GLU A 285 -2.00 -27.42 -74.37
CA GLU A 285 -1.01 -27.62 -75.46
C GLU A 285 -0.34 -26.46 -76.23
N HIS A 286 1.00 -26.45 -76.17
CA HIS A 286 1.77 -26.90 -77.35
C HIS A 286 3.16 -27.48 -76.97
N SER A 287 3.46 -28.61 -77.60
CA SER A 287 4.70 -29.38 -77.58
C SER A 287 5.81 -28.71 -78.41
N GLU A 288 7.06 -28.72 -77.93
CA GLU A 288 8.22 -29.01 -78.80
C GLU A 288 9.46 -29.47 -78.02
N LYS A 289 10.11 -30.48 -78.59
CA LYS A 289 11.31 -31.19 -78.14
C LYS A 289 12.57 -30.34 -78.37
N ASP A 290 13.62 -30.53 -77.56
CA ASP A 290 14.80 -31.33 -77.93
C ASP A 290 16.04 -31.04 -77.03
N ASN A 291 16.55 -32.12 -76.45
CA ASN A 291 17.94 -32.59 -76.40
C ASN A 291 19.14 -31.77 -75.86
N GLN A 292 20.04 -32.58 -75.25
CA GLN A 292 21.48 -32.41 -74.96
C GLN A 292 21.86 -31.62 -73.68
N ALA A 293 22.24 -32.27 -72.56
CA ALA A 293 23.42 -33.11 -72.28
C ALA A 293 24.76 -32.34 -72.24
N GLN A 294 25.25 -32.06 -71.00
CA GLN A 294 26.67 -32.06 -70.54
C GLN A 294 26.71 -31.38 -69.15
N ALA A 295 26.91 -32.07 -68.03
CA ALA A 295 28.18 -32.61 -67.52
C ALA A 295 29.31 -31.56 -67.47
N HIS A 296 29.61 -30.99 -66.28
CA HIS A 296 30.93 -31.06 -65.61
C HIS A 296 31.06 -30.06 -64.41
N LEU A 297 31.48 -30.63 -63.27
CA LEU A 297 32.44 -30.13 -62.26
C LEU A 297 32.08 -29.02 -61.24
N LEU A 298 31.91 -29.47 -59.99
CA LEU A 298 32.47 -28.88 -58.75
C LEU A 298 34.00 -29.16 -58.68
N PRO A 299 34.78 -28.70 -57.66
CA PRO A 299 34.69 -27.57 -56.71
C PRO A 299 36.05 -26.80 -56.56
N GLU A 300 36.13 -25.78 -55.69
CA GLU A 300 37.28 -25.40 -54.80
C GLU A 300 36.89 -24.10 -54.04
N SER A 301 36.65 -24.08 -52.73
CA SER A 301 37.57 -24.02 -51.57
C SER A 301 38.50 -22.79 -51.48
N SER A 302 38.15 -21.91 -50.52
CA SER A 302 38.90 -21.09 -49.54
C SER A 302 40.39 -20.73 -49.75
N PRO A 303 40.88 -19.61 -49.17
CA PRO A 303 41.03 -19.43 -47.71
C PRO A 303 40.04 -18.44 -47.07
#